data_AF-A0A2A5DZB3-F1
#
_entry.id   AF-A0A2A5DZB3-F1
#
_cell.length_a   1.000
_cell.length_b   1.000
_cell.length_c   1.000
_cell.angle_alpha   90.00
_cell.angle_beta   90.00
_cell.angle_gamma   90.00
#
_symmetry.space_group_name_H-M   'P 1'
#
loop_
_entity.id
_entity.type
_entity.pdbx_description
1 polymer ?
#
loop_
_entity_poly.entity_id
_entity_poly.type
_entity_poly.pdbx_seq_one_letter_code
_entity_poly.pdbx_strand_id
1 'polypeptide(L)'
;MNSIEIMPDLINDKDDQFNVAKAQDSNCELINNHFVNMSISASYDLHIEFLNSFLLLKECFEFHFELEEIYYLNESNKINFFHKLIHKIFLKSLCCIEKSIVESKEKRFLILKNVRNWYFDHMNDFK
;
A
#
# COMPACT_ATOMS: atom_id res chain seq x y z
N MET A 1 37.75 -13.20 -33.69
CA MET A 1 36.95 -12.55 -32.63
C MET A 1 35.51 -12.99 -32.85
N ASN A 2 34.98 -13.87 -32.00
CA ASN A 2 33.58 -14.27 -32.07
C ASN A 2 32.75 -13.23 -31.33
N SER A 3 31.87 -12.54 -32.04
CA SER A 3 30.80 -11.73 -31.47
C SER A 3 29.79 -12.68 -30.82
N ILE A 4 29.69 -12.63 -29.50
CA ILE A 4 28.56 -13.22 -28.77
C ILE A 4 27.37 -12.30 -29.05
N GLU A 5 26.46 -12.75 -29.90
CA GLU A 5 25.12 -12.16 -29.99
C GLU A 5 24.41 -12.49 -28.68
N ILE A 6 24.29 -11.48 -27.81
CA ILE A 6 23.39 -11.55 -26.67
C ILE A 6 22.00 -11.40 -27.28
N MET A 7 21.28 -12.51 -27.42
CA MET A 7 19.84 -12.45 -27.68
C MET A 7 19.20 -11.78 -26.46
N PRO A 8 18.42 -10.70 -26.63
CA PRO A 8 17.60 -10.22 -25.53
C PRO A 8 16.58 -11.32 -25.26
N ASP A 9 16.71 -11.97 -24.11
CA ASP A 9 15.71 -12.91 -23.62
C ASP A 9 14.35 -12.20 -23.69
N LEU A 10 13.43 -12.78 -24.46
CA LEU A 10 12.00 -12.52 -24.32
C LEU A 10 11.60 -13.04 -22.94
N ILE A 11 11.82 -12.22 -21.92
CA ILE A 11 11.14 -12.35 -20.63
C ILE A 11 9.66 -12.21 -20.94
N ASN A 12 8.93 -13.27 -20.63
CA ASN A 12 7.57 -13.49 -21.08
C ASN A 12 6.63 -12.61 -20.25
N ASP A 13 6.26 -11.43 -20.76
CA ASP A 13 5.39 -10.40 -20.11
C ASP A 13 4.15 -10.96 -19.36
N LYS A 14 3.66 -12.14 -19.74
CA LYS A 14 2.49 -12.79 -19.13
C LYS A 14 2.80 -13.47 -17.79
N ASP A 15 4.00 -14.02 -17.63
CA ASP A 15 4.40 -14.70 -16.40
C ASP A 15 4.68 -13.66 -15.30
N ASP A 16 5.24 -12.51 -15.68
CA ASP A 16 5.45 -11.36 -14.78
C ASP A 16 4.13 -10.76 -14.31
N GLN A 17 3.16 -10.52 -15.22
CA GLN A 17 1.84 -10.00 -14.84
C GLN A 17 1.05 -10.94 -13.91
N PHE A 18 1.15 -12.25 -14.11
CA PHE A 18 0.50 -13.24 -13.23
C PHE A 18 1.10 -13.26 -11.83
N ASN A 19 2.43 -13.11 -11.72
CA ASN A 19 3.12 -13.06 -10.44
C ASN A 19 2.82 -11.75 -9.69
N VAL A 20 2.70 -10.62 -10.40
CA VAL A 20 2.33 -9.32 -9.82
C VAL A 20 0.91 -9.35 -9.27
N ALA A 21 -0.07 -9.89 -10.01
CA ALA A 21 -1.45 -9.99 -9.53
C ALA A 21 -1.55 -10.79 -8.22
N LYS A 22 -0.84 -11.93 -8.13
CA LYS A 22 -0.77 -12.72 -6.89
C LYS A 22 -0.10 -11.97 -5.74
N ALA A 23 0.97 -11.24 -6.02
CA ALA A 23 1.65 -10.43 -5.00
C ALA A 23 0.72 -9.32 -4.47
N GLN A 24 -0.07 -8.70 -5.35
CA GLN A 24 -1.02 -7.67 -4.98
C GLN A 24 -2.18 -8.23 -4.14
N ASP A 25 -2.76 -9.37 -4.54
CA ASP A 25 -3.80 -10.07 -3.77
C ASP A 25 -3.30 -10.44 -2.37
N SER A 26 -2.10 -11.03 -2.28
CA SER A 26 -1.48 -11.37 -1.00
C SER A 26 -1.23 -10.13 -0.14
N ASN A 27 -0.79 -9.02 -0.73
CA ASN A 27 -0.57 -7.79 0.01
C ASN A 27 -1.89 -7.13 0.48
N CYS A 28 -2.97 -7.22 -0.29
CA CYS A 28 -4.31 -6.79 0.13
C CYS A 28 -4.81 -7.58 1.37
N GLU A 29 -4.51 -8.88 1.45
CA GLU A 29 -4.78 -9.68 2.66
C GLU A 29 -3.96 -9.19 3.87
N LEU A 30 -2.67 -8.88 3.67
CA LEU A 30 -1.81 -8.34 4.73
C LEU A 30 -2.32 -6.98 5.25
N ILE A 31 -2.72 -6.09 4.34
CA ILE A 31 -3.33 -4.79 4.68
C ILE A 31 -4.56 -5.00 5.59
N ASN A 32 -5.44 -5.94 5.24
CA ASN A 32 -6.61 -6.28 6.07
C ASN A 32 -6.22 -6.83 7.45
N ASN A 33 -5.21 -7.69 7.51
CA ASN A 33 -4.71 -8.22 8.78
C ASN A 33 -4.15 -7.12 9.68
N HIS A 34 -3.42 -6.17 9.14
CA HIS A 34 -2.92 -5.03 9.91
C HIS A 34 -4.05 -4.12 10.41
N PHE A 35 -5.11 -3.89 9.63
CA PHE A 35 -6.30 -3.20 10.12
C PHE A 35 -6.96 -3.93 11.29
N VAL A 36 -7.09 -5.26 11.22
CA VAL A 36 -7.62 -6.08 12.32
C VAL A 36 -6.75 -5.94 13.57
N ASN A 37 -5.42 -6.05 13.44
CA ASN A 37 -4.48 -5.92 14.55
C ASN A 37 -4.55 -4.52 15.19
N MET A 38 -4.61 -3.46 14.38
CA MET A 38 -4.81 -2.10 14.89
C MET A 38 -6.14 -1.95 15.64
N SER A 39 -7.22 -2.59 15.17
CA SER A 39 -8.53 -2.57 15.86
C SER A 39 -8.47 -3.26 17.22
N ILE A 40 -7.80 -4.41 17.31
CA ILE A 40 -7.58 -5.13 18.56
C ILE A 40 -6.76 -4.24 19.51
N SER A 41 -5.61 -3.74 19.06
CA SER A 41 -4.71 -2.91 19.86
C SER A 41 -5.38 -1.63 20.36
N ALA A 42 -6.18 -0.94 19.53
CA ALA A 42 -6.96 0.22 19.96
C ALA A 42 -8.00 -0.12 21.03
N SER A 43 -8.63 -1.30 20.94
CA SER A 43 -9.67 -1.74 21.89
C SER A 43 -9.08 -2.01 23.29
N TYR A 44 -7.90 -2.62 23.35
CA TYR A 44 -7.17 -2.91 24.58
C TYR A 44 -6.23 -1.79 25.05
N ASP A 45 -6.23 -0.65 24.36
CA ASP A 45 -5.38 0.51 24.67
C ASP A 45 -3.86 0.26 24.56
N LEU A 46 -3.49 -0.67 23.68
CA LEU A 46 -2.12 -1.13 23.42
C LEU A 46 -1.45 -0.27 22.35
N HIS A 47 -0.88 0.88 22.77
CA HIS A 47 -0.36 1.87 21.83
C HIS A 47 0.91 1.44 21.07
N ILE A 48 1.76 0.60 21.66
CA ILE A 48 3.00 0.10 21.01
C ILE A 48 2.63 -0.87 19.90
N GLU A 49 1.72 -1.80 20.16
CA GLU A 49 1.23 -2.80 19.22
C GLU A 49 0.43 -2.14 18.09
N PHE A 50 -0.31 -1.08 18.42
CA PHE A 50 -0.96 -0.24 17.41
C PHE A 50 0.09 0.42 16.49
N LEU A 51 1.13 1.03 17.06
CA LEU A 51 2.20 1.67 16.29
C LEU A 51 2.91 0.66 15.39
N ASN A 52 3.29 -0.50 15.92
CA ASN A 52 3.94 -1.56 15.13
C ASN A 52 3.06 -2.02 13.97
N SER A 53 1.76 -2.23 14.22
CA SER A 53 0.82 -2.62 13.16
C SER A 53 0.63 -1.51 12.13
N PHE A 54 0.63 -0.24 12.55
CA PHE A 54 0.53 0.92 11.67
C PHE A 54 1.77 1.07 10.78
N LEU A 55 2.97 0.85 11.31
CA LEU A 55 4.21 0.91 10.54
C LEU A 55 4.25 -0.17 9.45
N LEU A 56 3.89 -1.42 9.81
CA LEU A 56 3.78 -2.51 8.84
C LEU A 56 2.69 -2.24 7.80
N LEU A 57 1.55 -1.69 8.20
CA LEU A 57 0.49 -1.28 7.26
C LEU A 57 1.00 -0.25 6.25
N LYS A 58 1.80 0.73 6.70
CA LYS A 58 2.40 1.73 5.82
C LYS A 58 3.35 1.09 4.80
N GLU A 59 4.20 0.14 5.22
CA GLU A 59 5.07 -0.62 4.32
C GLU A 59 4.24 -1.41 3.28
N CYS A 60 3.14 -2.04 3.71
CA CYS A 60 2.22 -2.71 2.79
C CYS A 60 1.62 -1.74 1.76
N PHE A 61 1.24 -0.51 2.15
CA PHE A 61 0.75 0.48 1.20
C PHE A 61 1.83 0.94 0.22
N GLU A 62 3.04 1.20 0.69
CA GLU A 62 4.18 1.57 -0.17
C GLU A 62 4.41 0.50 -1.23
N PHE A 63 4.44 -0.78 -0.83
CA PHE A 63 4.59 -1.89 -1.75
C PHE A 63 3.40 -2.05 -2.70
N HIS A 64 2.17 -1.89 -2.22
CA HIS A 64 0.95 -1.96 -3.05
C HIS A 64 1.00 -0.92 -4.17
N PHE A 65 1.26 0.33 -3.80
CA PHE A 65 1.31 1.44 -4.74
C PHE A 65 2.49 1.33 -5.69
N GLU A 66 3.65 0.85 -5.25
CA GLU A 66 4.80 0.63 -6.13
C GLU A 66 4.48 -0.40 -7.24
N LEU A 67 3.87 -1.53 -6.88
CA LEU A 67 3.39 -2.50 -7.86
C LEU A 67 2.37 -1.85 -8.81
N GLU A 68 1.42 -1.07 -8.26
CA GLU A 68 0.41 -0.42 -9.07
C GLU A 68 1.03 0.55 -10.09
N GLU A 69 1.97 1.37 -9.63
CA GLU A 69 2.61 2.43 -10.40
C GLU A 69 3.54 1.92 -11.50
N ILE A 70 4.21 0.79 -11.27
CA ILE A 70 5.13 0.17 -12.23
C ILE A 70 4.33 -0.57 -13.31
N TYR A 71 3.34 -1.36 -12.92
CA TYR A 71 2.72 -2.34 -13.83
C TYR A 71 1.42 -1.88 -14.46
N TYR A 72 0.69 -0.95 -13.82
CA TYR A 72 -0.66 -0.58 -14.28
C TYR A 72 -0.80 0.92 -14.60
N LEU A 73 -0.03 1.80 -13.96
CA LEU A 73 -0.18 3.25 -14.11
C LEU A 73 0.89 3.90 -15.00
N ASN A 74 0.77 3.74 -16.33
CA ASN A 74 1.59 4.50 -17.28
C ASN A 74 1.18 5.99 -17.30
N GLU A 75 2.15 6.92 -17.14
CA GLU A 75 1.93 8.36 -16.99
C GLU A 75 1.49 9.11 -18.26
N SER A 76 1.44 8.43 -19.40
CA SER A 76 0.86 8.97 -20.63
C SER A 76 -0.66 9.26 -20.51
N ASN A 77 -1.32 8.68 -19.52
CA ASN A 77 -2.72 8.95 -19.18
C ASN A 77 -2.81 9.91 -17.98
N LYS A 78 -3.57 11.01 -18.14
CA LYS A 78 -3.80 12.02 -17.10
C LYS A 78 -4.44 11.42 -15.84
N ILE A 79 -5.32 10.43 -15.97
CA ILE A 79 -5.94 9.73 -14.84
C ILE A 79 -4.88 9.00 -14.03
N ASN A 80 -4.01 8.25 -14.69
CA ASN A 80 -2.92 7.52 -14.05
C ASN A 80 -1.97 8.47 -13.31
N PHE A 81 -1.64 9.63 -13.91
CA PHE A 81 -0.84 10.66 -13.23
C PHE A 81 -1.49 11.12 -11.91
N PHE A 82 -2.81 11.39 -11.90
CA PHE A 82 -3.51 11.77 -10.67
C PHE A 82 -3.57 10.64 -9.65
N HIS A 83 -3.73 9.40 -10.10
CA HIS A 83 -3.71 8.22 -9.24
C HIS A 83 -2.38 8.11 -8.48
N LYS A 84 -1.23 8.22 -9.18
CA LYS A 84 0.10 8.26 -8.53
C LYS A 84 0.24 9.40 -7.53
N LEU A 85 -0.32 10.58 -7.87
CA LEU A 85 -0.28 11.72 -6.97
C LEU A 85 -1.07 11.47 -5.69
N ILE A 86 -2.23 10.81 -5.79
CA ILE A 86 -3.05 10.41 -4.65
C ILE A 86 -2.29 9.46 -3.73
N HIS A 87 -1.57 8.45 -4.27
CA HIS A 87 -0.69 7.58 -3.48
C HIS A 87 0.34 8.39 -2.67
N LYS A 88 1.06 9.28 -3.34
CA LYS A 88 2.12 10.10 -2.71
C LYS A 88 1.57 11.00 -1.60
N ILE A 89 0.39 11.62 -1.81
CA ILE A 89 -0.27 12.45 -0.80
C ILE A 89 -0.67 11.61 0.42
N PHE A 90 -1.22 10.41 0.18
CA PHE A 90 -1.63 9.53 1.25
C PHE A 90 -0.44 9.02 2.08
N LEU A 91 0.61 8.52 1.44
CA LEU A 91 1.85 8.09 2.13
C LEU A 91 2.45 9.21 2.99
N LYS A 92 2.49 10.45 2.48
CA LYS A 92 2.93 11.60 3.25
C LYS A 92 2.03 11.88 4.46
N SER A 93 0.73 11.69 4.31
CA SER A 93 -0.24 11.86 5.40
C SER A 93 -0.05 10.82 6.50
N LEU A 94 0.30 9.57 6.15
CA LEU A 94 0.63 8.52 7.14
C LEU A 94 1.85 8.90 8.00
N CYS A 95 2.91 9.46 7.39
CA CYS A 95 4.08 9.96 8.14
C CYS A 95 3.72 11.07 9.15
N CYS A 96 2.71 11.90 8.85
CA CYS A 96 2.23 12.91 9.79
C CYS A 96 1.42 12.27 10.94
N ILE A 97 0.60 11.27 10.62
CA ILE A 97 -0.25 10.55 11.58
C ILE A 97 0.58 9.80 12.63
N GLU A 98 1.70 9.20 12.21
CA GLU A 98 2.58 8.38 13.06
C GLU A 98 2.91 9.04 14.40
N LYS A 99 3.19 10.36 14.38
CA LYS A 99 3.53 11.16 15.57
C LYS A 99 2.39 11.30 16.57
N SER A 100 1.14 11.13 16.13
CA SER A 100 -0.07 11.30 16.94
C SER A 100 -0.63 10.00 17.53
N ILE A 101 -0.02 8.85 17.22
CA ILE A 101 -0.52 7.53 17.64
C ILE A 101 -0.49 7.35 19.16
N VAL A 102 0.47 7.98 19.85
CA VAL A 102 0.64 7.86 21.30
C VAL A 102 -0.30 8.75 22.12
N GLU A 103 -1.06 9.64 21.48
CA GLU A 103 -1.86 10.68 22.17
C GLU A 103 -2.99 10.11 23.04
N SER A 104 -3.92 9.33 22.44
CA SER A 104 -5.04 8.73 23.19
C SER A 104 -5.66 7.55 22.45
N LYS A 105 -6.50 6.78 23.15
CA LYS A 105 -7.29 5.69 22.58
C LYS A 105 -8.25 6.17 21.50
N GLU A 106 -8.97 7.26 21.74
CA GLU A 106 -9.91 7.88 20.80
C GLU A 106 -9.19 8.33 19.54
N LYS A 107 -7.98 8.89 19.69
CA LYS A 107 -7.14 9.28 18.57
C LYS A 107 -6.76 8.07 17.71
N ARG A 108 -6.36 6.95 18.32
CA ARG A 108 -6.06 5.70 17.61
C ARG A 108 -7.27 5.15 16.84
N PHE A 109 -8.47 5.19 17.42
CA PHE A 109 -9.69 4.81 16.70
C PHE A 109 -9.99 5.73 15.52
N LEU A 110 -9.81 7.04 15.69
CA LEU A 110 -10.00 8.01 14.61
C LEU A 110 -8.99 7.77 13.48
N ILE A 111 -7.72 7.52 13.82
CA ILE A 111 -6.67 7.16 12.86
C ILE A 111 -7.08 5.90 12.08
N LEU A 112 -7.40 4.81 12.80
CA LEU A 112 -7.82 3.55 12.19
C LEU A 112 -9.00 3.76 11.24
N LYS A 113 -10.05 4.46 11.68
CA LYS A 113 -11.23 4.74 10.86
C LYS A 113 -10.86 5.50 9.58
N ASN A 114 -10.07 6.56 9.70
CA ASN A 114 -9.74 7.43 8.57
C ASN A 114 -8.85 6.72 7.55
N VAL A 115 -7.81 6.02 8.01
CA VAL A 115 -6.90 5.27 7.13
C VAL A 115 -7.65 4.13 6.43
N ARG A 116 -8.49 3.40 7.17
CA ARG A 116 -9.30 2.31 6.63
C ARG A 116 -10.28 2.80 5.57
N ASN A 117 -11.05 3.84 5.88
CA ASN A 117 -12.04 4.38 4.94
C ASN A 117 -11.34 4.86 3.66
N TRP A 118 -10.28 5.65 3.80
CA TRP A 118 -9.51 6.13 2.65
C TRP A 118 -9.07 4.98 1.75
N TYR A 119 -8.51 3.90 2.32
CA TYR A 119 -8.04 2.77 1.53
C TYR A 119 -9.18 2.08 0.77
N PHE A 120 -10.29 1.76 1.44
CA PHE A 120 -11.40 1.07 0.76
C PHE A 120 -12.14 1.95 -0.25
N ASP A 121 -12.26 3.25 0.02
CA ASP A 121 -12.81 4.20 -0.94
C ASP A 121 -11.90 4.28 -2.17
N HIS A 122 -10.58 4.38 -1.98
CA HIS A 122 -9.60 4.34 -3.05
C HIS A 122 -9.68 3.07 -3.91
N MET A 123 -9.77 1.90 -3.28
CA MET A 123 -9.92 0.62 -4.00
C MET A 123 -11.24 0.52 -4.78
N ASN A 124 -12.26 1.32 -4.46
CA ASN A 124 -13.51 1.36 -5.21
C ASN A 124 -13.48 2.40 -6.34
N ASP A 125 -12.77 3.51 -6.14
CA ASP A 125 -12.65 4.59 -7.14
C ASP A 125 -11.84 4.17 -8.38
N PHE A 126 -10.91 3.23 -8.23
CA PHE A 126 -9.98 2.80 -9.28
C PHE A 126 -10.12 1.31 -9.66
N LYS A 127 -11.28 0.71 -9.38
CA LYS A 127 -11.61 -0.69 -9.71
C LYS A 127 -12.01 -0.93 -11.16
#